data_AF-A0A354Z0N4-F1
#
_entry.id   AF-A0A354Z0N4-F1
#
_cell.length_a   1.000
_cell.length_b   1.000
_cell.length_c   1.000
_cell.angle_alpha   90.00
_cell.angle_beta   90.00
_cell.angle_gamma   90.00
#
_symmetry.space_group_name_H-M   'P 1'
#
loop_
_entity.id
_entity.type
_entity.pdbx_description
1 polymer ?
#
loop_
_entity_poly.entity_id
_entity_poly.type
_entity_poly.pdbx_seq_one_letter_code
_entity_poly.pdbx_strand_id
1 'polypeptide(L)'
;MTMDIDILLKWGTPVGAVIVFLVGVYQWADARRTETAQKRFEQFHRAFEWVAGRTATGQLLVDTQQAMAIYELTHFPEYKDISIPIIDYYLEQSAGHDNSGLFRKALLHAKAKLEAAK
;
A
#
# COMPACT_ATOMS: atom_id res chain seq x y z
N MET A 1 -12.42 42.43 -41.75
CA MET A 1 -12.58 41.08 -41.16
C MET A 1 -11.21 40.43 -40.91
N THR A 2 -10.30 41.17 -40.27
CA THR A 2 -8.94 40.70 -39.92
C THR A 2 -8.68 40.84 -38.41
N MET A 3 -9.32 41.82 -37.76
CA MET A 3 -9.25 42.05 -36.31
C MET A 3 -9.70 40.86 -35.44
N ASP A 4 -10.69 40.07 -35.86
CA ASP A 4 -11.17 38.93 -35.07
C ASP A 4 -10.17 37.78 -35.00
N ILE A 5 -9.39 37.56 -36.07
CA ILE A 5 -8.38 36.50 -36.14
C ILE A 5 -7.15 36.86 -35.29
N ASP A 6 -6.73 38.13 -35.30
CA ASP A 6 -5.60 38.60 -34.49
C ASP A 6 -5.88 38.52 -32.98
N ILE A 7 -7.13 38.76 -32.56
CA ILE A 7 -7.57 38.63 -31.16
C ILE A 7 -7.63 37.15 -30.77
N LEU A 8 -8.19 36.28 -31.62
CA LEU A 8 -8.19 34.83 -31.40
C LEU A 8 -6.78 34.23 -31.33
N LEU A 9 -5.84 34.72 -32.15
CA LEU A 9 -4.45 34.27 -32.14
C LEU A 9 -3.71 34.79 -30.90
N LYS A 10 -3.90 36.06 -30.52
CA LYS A 10 -3.27 36.66 -29.33
C LYS A 10 -3.73 36.02 -28.02
N TRP A 11 -4.99 35.63 -27.90
CA TRP A 11 -5.55 35.05 -26.68
C TRP A 11 -5.57 33.52 -26.70
N GLY A 12 -5.56 32.89 -27.88
CA GLY A 12 -5.52 31.43 -28.01
C GLY A 12 -4.22 30.82 -27.51
N THR A 13 -3.07 31.45 -27.76
CA THR A 13 -1.76 30.96 -27.29
C THR A 13 -1.63 30.94 -25.75
N PRO A 14 -1.93 32.03 -25.00
CA PRO A 14 -1.83 32.00 -23.54
C PRO A 14 -2.89 31.08 -22.91
N VAL A 15 -4.11 31.00 -23.46
CA VAL A 15 -5.15 30.08 -22.97
C VAL A 15 -4.74 28.62 -23.18
N GLY A 16 -4.19 28.29 -24.35
CA GLY A 16 -3.65 26.96 -24.63
C GLY A 16 -2.51 26.59 -23.67
N ALA A 17 -1.61 27.53 -23.38
CA ALA A 17 -0.51 27.31 -22.44
C ALA A 17 -1.02 27.03 -21.01
N VAL A 18 -2.04 27.75 -20.54
CA VAL A 18 -2.66 27.53 -19.22
C VAL A 18 -3.33 26.15 -19.14
N ILE A 19 -4.03 25.73 -20.20
CA ILE A 19 -4.68 24.41 -20.23
C ILE A 19 -3.65 23.28 -20.19
N VAL A 20 -2.59 23.38 -21.00
CA VAL A 20 -1.50 22.38 -21.01
C VAL A 20 -0.79 22.32 -19.66
N PHE A 21 -0.56 23.46 -19.02
CA PHE A 21 0.02 23.53 -17.68
C PHE A 21 -0.84 22.81 -16.63
N LEU A 22 -2.17 23.05 -16.63
CA LEU A 22 -3.09 22.39 -15.70
C LEU A 22 -3.16 20.88 -15.93
N VAL A 23 -3.19 20.43 -17.19
CA VAL A 23 -3.14 19.00 -17.53
C VAL A 23 -1.83 18.37 -17.06
N GLY A 24 -0.70 19.05 -17.25
CA GLY A 24 0.60 18.59 -16.77
C GLY A 24 0.67 18.47 -15.25
N VAL A 25 0.15 19.45 -14.51
CA VAL A 25 0.05 19.40 -13.04
C VAL A 25 -0.86 18.27 -12.58
N TYR A 26 -1.99 18.06 -13.25
CA TYR A 26 -2.90 16.96 -12.95
C TYR A 26 -2.24 15.60 -13.19
N GLN A 27 -1.59 15.39 -14.33
CA GLN A 27 -0.87 14.15 -14.64
C GLN A 27 0.30 13.92 -13.67
N TRP A 28 1.03 14.97 -13.29
CA TRP A 28 2.11 14.84 -12.30
C TRP A 28 1.59 14.45 -10.92
N ALA A 29 0.48 15.06 -10.49
CA ALA A 29 -0.18 14.71 -9.23
C ALA A 29 -0.71 13.26 -9.25
N ASP A 30 -1.30 12.83 -10.36
CA ASP A 30 -1.82 11.47 -10.54
C ASP A 30 -0.70 10.42 -10.63
N ALA A 31 0.37 10.72 -11.37
CA ALA A 31 1.59 9.90 -11.39
C ALA A 31 2.19 9.79 -9.98
N ARG A 32 2.22 10.89 -9.20
CA ARG A 32 2.72 10.83 -7.82
C ARG A 32 1.85 10.03 -6.88
N ARG A 33 0.53 10.05 -7.05
CA ARG A 33 -0.38 9.18 -6.30
C ARG A 33 -0.12 7.72 -6.63
N THR A 34 0.04 7.40 -7.91
CA THR A 34 0.32 6.05 -8.40
C THR A 34 1.67 5.52 -7.90
N GLU A 35 2.73 6.33 -7.95
CA GLU A 35 4.05 5.97 -7.41
C GLU A 35 4.02 5.73 -5.90
N THR A 36 3.24 6.53 -5.17
CA THR A 36 3.09 6.37 -3.72
C THR A 36 2.33 5.09 -3.39
N ALA A 37 1.28 4.78 -4.16
CA ALA A 37 0.52 3.54 -4.03
C ALA A 37 1.38 2.31 -4.35
N GLN A 38 2.18 2.35 -5.41
CA GLN A 38 3.12 1.28 -5.75
C GLN A 38 4.15 1.07 -4.64
N LYS A 39 4.76 2.13 -4.12
CA LYS A 39 5.73 2.01 -3.01
C LYS A 39 5.10 1.43 -1.74
N ARG A 40 3.87 1.82 -1.40
CA ARG A 40 3.13 1.24 -0.27
C ARG A 40 2.80 -0.23 -0.51
N PHE A 41 2.43 -0.59 -1.74
CA PHE A 41 2.20 -1.98 -2.12
C PHE A 41 3.47 -2.83 -2.01
N GLU A 42 4.62 -2.32 -2.48
CA GLU A 42 5.91 -3.01 -2.34
C GLU A 42 6.32 -3.22 -0.87
N GLN A 43 6.08 -2.22 -0.01
CA GLN A 43 6.33 -2.34 1.43
C GLN A 43 5.42 -3.39 2.07
N PHE A 44 4.13 -3.36 1.74
CA PHE A 44 3.16 -4.37 2.16
C PHE A 44 3.58 -5.77 1.71
N HIS A 45 3.95 -5.92 0.43
CA HIS A 45 4.38 -7.19 -0.14
C HIS A 45 5.60 -7.76 0.59
N ARG A 46 6.60 -6.91 0.88
CA ARG A 46 7.80 -7.32 1.61
C ARG A 46 7.50 -7.72 3.06
N ALA A 47 6.65 -6.96 3.76
CA ALA A 47 6.21 -7.33 5.11
C ALA A 47 5.50 -8.70 5.08
N PHE A 48 4.68 -8.93 4.05
CA PHE A 48 3.97 -10.18 3.86
C PHE A 48 4.90 -11.39 3.58
N GLU A 49 5.93 -11.22 2.75
CA GLU A 49 6.96 -12.25 2.53
C GLU A 49 7.62 -12.68 3.84
N TRP A 50 7.89 -11.71 4.73
CA TRP A 50 8.48 -12.00 6.05
C TRP A 50 7.51 -12.71 7.00
N VAL A 51 6.21 -12.44 6.90
CA VAL A 51 5.18 -13.21 7.65
C VAL A 51 5.12 -14.65 7.19
N ALA A 52 5.34 -14.92 5.90
CA ALA A 52 5.41 -16.29 5.37
C ALA A 52 6.64 -17.09 5.86
N GLY A 53 7.51 -16.47 6.67
CA GLY A 53 8.61 -17.13 7.35
C GLY A 53 9.81 -17.43 6.44
N ARG A 54 9.84 -16.86 5.24
CA ARG A 54 10.97 -16.97 4.30
C ARG A 54 11.44 -15.57 3.89
N THR A 55 12.73 -15.30 4.02
CA THR A 55 13.32 -14.11 3.42
C THR A 55 13.34 -14.26 1.89
N ALA A 56 13.51 -13.17 1.15
CA ALA A 56 13.79 -13.20 -0.30
C ALA A 56 15.04 -14.04 -0.66
N THR A 57 15.91 -14.33 0.33
CA THR A 57 17.10 -15.18 0.22
C THR A 57 16.86 -16.63 0.67
N GLY A 58 15.62 -17.01 1.01
CA GLY A 58 15.23 -18.38 1.38
C GLY A 58 15.55 -18.80 2.81
N GLN A 59 15.96 -17.88 3.69
CA GLN A 59 16.24 -18.19 5.09
C GLN A 59 14.95 -18.20 5.92
N LEU A 60 14.86 -19.16 6.85
CA LEU A 60 13.78 -19.25 7.84
C LEU A 60 13.91 -18.09 8.85
N LEU A 61 12.88 -17.26 8.95
CA LEU A 61 12.85 -16.18 9.96
C LEU A 61 12.53 -16.74 11.34
N VAL A 62 13.17 -16.17 12.36
CA VAL A 62 12.90 -16.45 13.78
C VAL A 62 11.53 -15.90 14.17
N ASP A 63 10.80 -16.57 15.06
CA ASP A 63 9.45 -16.19 15.52
C ASP A 63 9.29 -14.71 15.89
N THR A 64 10.32 -14.08 16.47
CA THR A 64 10.33 -12.64 16.80
C THR A 64 10.32 -11.75 15.56
N GLN A 65 11.02 -12.13 14.49
CA GLN A 65 11.02 -11.38 13.23
C GLN A 65 9.69 -11.53 12.50
N GLN A 66 9.10 -12.73 12.52
CA GLN A 66 7.76 -12.96 11.97
C GLN A 66 6.70 -12.16 12.74
N ALA A 67 6.78 -12.12 14.08
CA ALA A 67 5.89 -11.31 14.91
C ALA A 67 6.03 -9.81 14.62
N MET A 68 7.24 -9.32 14.37
CA MET A 68 7.49 -7.92 13.97
C MET A 68 6.88 -7.62 12.60
N ALA A 69 7.05 -8.52 11.62
CA ALA A 69 6.44 -8.38 10.30
C ALA A 69 4.90 -8.35 10.37
N ILE A 70 4.30 -9.19 11.21
CA ILE A 70 2.85 -9.18 11.47
C ILE A 70 2.40 -7.84 12.07
N TYR A 71 3.19 -7.27 13.00
CA TYR A 71 2.89 -5.95 13.53
C TYR A 71 2.96 -4.86 12.46
N GLU A 72 3.89 -4.99 11.53
CA GLU A 72 4.06 -4.07 10.41
C GLU A 72 2.85 -4.08 9.46
N LEU A 73 2.24 -5.25 9.22
CA LEU A 73 0.99 -5.37 8.44
C LEU A 73 -0.13 -4.46 8.96
N THR A 74 -0.17 -4.17 10.27
CA THR A 74 -1.18 -3.29 10.86
C THR A 74 -1.09 -1.82 10.43
N HIS A 75 -0.01 -1.42 9.76
CA HIS A 75 0.16 -0.08 9.20
C HIS A 75 -0.41 0.07 7.79
N PHE A 76 -0.91 -1.03 7.20
CA PHE A 76 -1.51 -1.05 5.87
C PHE A 76 -3.00 -1.43 5.92
N PRO A 77 -3.86 -0.63 6.57
CA PRO A 77 -5.29 -0.92 6.67
C PRO A 77 -5.98 -0.97 5.29
N GLU A 78 -5.41 -0.32 4.27
CA GLU A 78 -5.91 -0.36 2.89
C GLU A 78 -5.89 -1.78 2.27
N TYR A 79 -5.10 -2.70 2.82
CA TYR A 79 -5.00 -4.10 2.35
C TYR A 79 -5.66 -5.09 3.32
N LYS A 80 -6.56 -4.63 4.21
CA LYS A 80 -7.23 -5.49 5.20
C LYS A 80 -7.97 -6.67 4.57
N ASP A 81 -8.60 -6.47 3.41
CA ASP A 81 -9.39 -7.49 2.71
C ASP A 81 -8.54 -8.70 2.27
N ILE A 82 -7.24 -8.50 2.06
CA ILE A 82 -6.29 -9.58 1.75
C ILE A 82 -5.58 -10.06 3.02
N SER A 83 -5.25 -9.13 3.92
CA SER A 83 -4.48 -9.44 5.13
C SER A 83 -5.24 -10.31 6.12
N ILE A 84 -6.53 -10.04 6.35
CA ILE A 84 -7.35 -10.75 7.33
C ILE A 84 -7.50 -12.25 6.98
N PRO A 85 -7.89 -12.65 5.76
CA PRO A 85 -7.97 -14.07 5.39
C PRO A 85 -6.68 -14.84 5.60
N ILE A 86 -5.54 -14.20 5.38
CA ILE A 86 -4.24 -14.85 5.52
C ILE A 86 -3.84 -14.96 6.99
N ILE A 87 -4.09 -13.91 7.79
CA ILE A 87 -3.93 -13.97 9.23
C ILE A 87 -4.79 -15.11 9.82
N ASP A 88 -6.02 -15.27 9.33
CA ASP A 88 -6.91 -16.36 9.74
C ASP A 88 -6.35 -17.74 9.38
N TYR A 89 -5.83 -17.90 8.16
CA TYR A 89 -5.13 -19.13 7.76
C TYR A 89 -3.99 -19.50 8.73
N TYR A 90 -3.13 -18.54 9.12
CA TYR A 90 -2.04 -18.79 10.06
C TYR A 90 -2.53 -19.01 11.51
N LEU A 91 -3.63 -18.38 11.91
CA LEU A 91 -4.26 -18.62 13.21
C LEU A 91 -4.86 -20.03 13.29
N GLU A 92 -5.45 -20.52 12.21
CA GLU A 92 -5.95 -21.90 12.10
C GLU A 92 -4.80 -22.90 12.12
N GLN A 93 -3.74 -22.64 11.33
CA GLN A 93 -2.55 -23.51 11.28
C GLN A 93 -1.83 -23.59 12.64
N SER A 94 -1.77 -22.49 13.37
CA SER A 94 -1.14 -22.44 14.70
C SER A 94 -2.04 -22.92 15.84
N ALA A 95 -3.31 -23.23 15.59
CA ALA A 95 -4.26 -23.65 16.63
C ALA A 95 -3.89 -24.98 17.33
N GLY A 96 -3.07 -25.81 16.68
CA GLY A 96 -2.57 -27.08 17.23
C GLY A 96 -1.22 -26.99 17.95
N HIS A 97 -0.58 -25.81 17.99
CA HIS A 97 0.70 -25.57 18.66
C HIS A 97 0.52 -24.64 19.87
N ASP A 98 1.46 -24.63 20.81
CA ASP A 98 1.37 -23.92 22.09
C ASP A 98 0.87 -22.46 21.93
N ASN A 99 -0.28 -22.16 22.55
CA ASN A 99 -1.01 -20.89 22.46
C ASN A 99 -0.23 -19.69 23.04
N SER A 100 0.92 -19.93 23.67
CA SER A 100 1.75 -18.91 24.30
C SER A 100 2.74 -18.21 23.35
N GLY A 101 2.90 -18.72 22.11
CA GLY A 101 3.86 -18.22 21.13
C GLY A 101 3.65 -16.75 20.73
N LEU A 102 4.74 -15.98 20.69
CA LEU A 102 4.75 -14.55 20.30
C LEU A 102 4.11 -14.33 18.92
N PHE A 103 4.33 -15.25 18.00
CA PHE A 103 3.74 -15.24 16.66
C PHE A 103 2.20 -15.23 16.69
N ARG A 104 1.59 -16.14 17.45
CA ARG A 104 0.12 -16.23 17.57
C ARG A 104 -0.48 -14.99 18.22
N LYS A 105 0.17 -14.45 19.25
CA LYS A 105 -0.24 -13.17 19.88
C LYS A 105 -0.18 -12.01 18.90
N ALA A 106 0.87 -11.96 18.06
CA ALA A 106 1.00 -10.94 17.03
C ALA A 106 -0.12 -11.04 15.99
N LEU A 107 -0.46 -12.26 15.53
CA LEU A 107 -1.58 -12.49 14.60
C LEU A 107 -2.92 -12.02 15.16
N LEU A 108 -3.23 -12.39 16.41
CA LEU A 108 -4.48 -11.96 17.08
C LEU A 108 -4.55 -10.42 17.21
N HIS A 109 -3.44 -9.80 17.63
CA HIS A 109 -3.36 -8.35 17.73
C HIS A 109 -3.52 -7.67 16.37
N ALA A 110 -2.87 -8.18 15.33
CA ALA A 110 -2.95 -7.64 13.99
C ALA A 110 -4.35 -7.74 13.40
N LYS A 111 -5.02 -8.88 13.58
CA LYS A 111 -6.43 -9.07 13.18
C LYS A 111 -7.32 -8.02 13.83
N ALA A 112 -7.30 -7.92 15.16
CA ALA A 112 -8.14 -6.98 15.90
C ALA A 112 -7.92 -5.52 15.47
N LYS A 113 -6.67 -5.13 15.23
CA LYS A 113 -6.33 -3.77 14.78
C LYS A 113 -6.79 -3.49 13.35
N LEU A 114 -6.65 -4.45 12.44
CA LEU A 114 -7.11 -4.32 11.05
C LEU A 114 -8.64 -4.30 10.93
N GLU A 115 -9.35 -5.09 11.74
CA GLU A 115 -10.81 -5.08 11.82
C GLU A 115 -11.35 -3.76 12.40
N ALA A 116 -10.62 -3.14 13.34
CA ALA A 116 -10.96 -1.85 13.90
C ALA A 116 -10.66 -0.66 12.95
N ALA A 117 -9.88 -0.87 11.90
CA ALA A 117 -9.53 0.17 10.94
C ALA A 117 -10.70 0.39 9.95
N LYS A 118 -11.23 1.62 9.93
CA LYS A 118 -12.33 2.02 9.04
C LYS A 118 -11.89 2.00 7.58
#